data_AF-A0A938DMH5-F1
#
_entry.id   AF-A0A938DMH5-F1
#
_cell.length_a   1.000
_cell.length_b   1.000
_cell.length_c   1.000
_cell.angle_alpha   90.00
_cell.angle_beta   90.00
_cell.angle_gamma   90.00
#
_symmetry.space_group_name_H-M   'P 1'
#
loop_
_entity.id
_entity.type
_entity.pdbx_description
1 polymer ?
#
loop_
_entity_poly.entity_id
_entity_poly.type
_entity_poly.pdbx_seq_one_letter_code
_entity_poly.pdbx_strand_id
1 'polypeptide(L)'
;MATPDVHVPTRLAESLGALEAELWSTCDPVLLDLCRLRLGQLVGREMSARHAPADKVAGLRTWPTDPAFTEANRALLDFCEHYAIDARTVTDAQAARLHEHFDEPTLAALTTGIAVFDALVRVANAQES
;
A
#
# COMPACT_ATOMS: atom_id res chain seq x y z
N MET A 1 24.25 8.58 -23.19
CA MET A 1 22.78 8.57 -23.39
C MET A 1 22.21 9.34 -22.21
N ALA A 2 21.70 10.56 -22.43
CA ALA A 2 21.17 11.37 -21.35
C ALA A 2 19.90 10.69 -20.80
N THR A 3 19.83 10.50 -19.49
CA THR A 3 18.59 10.10 -18.82
C THR A 3 17.56 11.20 -19.06
N PRO A 4 16.36 10.88 -19.58
CA PRO A 4 15.31 11.87 -19.71
C PRO A 4 14.98 12.40 -18.31
N ASP A 5 14.89 13.72 -18.20
CA ASP A 5 14.48 14.41 -16.98
C ASP A 5 13.01 14.06 -16.71
N VAL A 6 12.74 13.25 -15.68
CA VAL A 6 11.39 12.74 -15.38
C VAL A 6 10.65 13.78 -14.57
N HIS A 7 10.09 14.78 -15.25
CA HIS A 7 9.21 15.76 -14.61
C HIS A 7 7.77 15.25 -14.57
N VAL A 8 7.24 15.01 -13.36
CA VAL A 8 5.82 14.68 -13.17
C VAL A 8 5.00 15.97 -13.22
N PRO A 9 4.00 16.11 -14.13
CA PRO A 9 3.21 17.32 -14.21
C PRO A 9 2.46 17.63 -12.91
N THR A 10 2.45 18.89 -12.46
CA THR A 10 1.84 19.32 -11.18
C THR A 10 0.41 18.82 -10.98
N ARG A 11 -0.44 18.90 -12.01
CA ARG A 11 -1.84 18.44 -11.91
C ARG A 11 -1.97 16.94 -11.64
N LEU A 12 -1.02 16.14 -12.10
CA LEU A 12 -1.01 14.70 -11.85
C LEU A 12 -0.70 14.42 -10.37
N ALA A 13 0.30 15.10 -9.82
CA ALA A 13 0.64 15.00 -8.40
C ALA A 13 -0.52 15.47 -7.50
N GLU A 14 -1.17 16.59 -7.85
CA GLU A 14 -2.37 17.09 -7.14
C GLU A 14 -3.53 16.10 -7.18
N SER A 15 -3.78 15.48 -8.34
CA SER A 15 -4.86 14.48 -8.48
C SER A 15 -4.60 13.23 -7.65
N LEU A 16 -3.35 12.74 -7.62
CA LEU A 16 -2.96 11.61 -6.77
C LEU A 16 -3.09 11.95 -5.29
N GLY A 17 -2.69 13.16 -4.88
CA GLY A 17 -2.85 13.61 -3.49
C GLY A 17 -4.32 13.75 -3.07
N ALA A 18 -5.19 14.24 -3.95
CA ALA A 18 -6.63 14.31 -3.69
C ALA A 18 -7.25 12.91 -3.53
N LEU A 19 -6.88 11.97 -4.40
CA LEU A 19 -7.33 10.59 -4.29
C LEU A 19 -6.80 9.91 -3.02
N GLU A 20 -5.53 10.14 -2.64
CA GLU A 20 -4.98 9.67 -1.37
C GLU A 20 -5.83 10.16 -0.19
N ALA A 21 -6.17 11.45 -0.17
CA ALA A 21 -6.98 12.05 0.89
C ALA A 21 -8.37 11.42 0.98
N GLU A 22 -9.04 11.16 -0.15
CA GLU A 22 -10.35 10.48 -0.16
C GLU A 22 -10.26 9.04 0.36
N LEU A 23 -9.21 8.30 -0.02
CA LEU A 23 -8.99 6.93 0.43
C LEU A 23 -8.84 6.85 1.96
N TRP A 24 -8.12 7.78 2.58
CA TRP A 24 -7.99 7.86 4.04
C TRP A 24 -9.33 8.09 4.76
N SER A 25 -10.31 8.70 4.09
CA SER A 25 -11.65 8.93 4.65
C SER A 25 -12.63 7.79 4.40
N THR A 26 -12.37 6.94 3.40
CA THR A 26 -13.31 5.90 2.92
C THR A 26 -12.91 4.50 3.39
N CYS A 27 -11.61 4.24 3.54
CA CYS A 27 -11.08 2.96 4.00
C CYS A 27 -10.88 2.94 5.51
N ASP A 28 -10.77 1.73 6.09
CA ASP A 28 -10.21 1.57 7.42
C ASP A 28 -8.78 2.18 7.45
N PRO A 29 -8.54 3.23 8.24
CA PRO A 29 -7.27 3.94 8.24
C PRO A 29 -6.12 3.07 8.79
N VAL A 30 -6.39 2.08 9.64
CA VAL A 30 -5.35 1.17 10.12
C VAL A 30 -4.90 0.24 9.01
N LEU A 31 -5.83 -0.37 8.27
CA LEU A 31 -5.50 -1.26 7.15
C LEU A 31 -4.73 -0.52 6.06
N LEU A 32 -5.19 0.68 5.72
CA LEU A 32 -4.56 1.51 4.71
C LEU A 32 -3.14 1.94 5.12
N ASP A 33 -2.93 2.29 6.40
CA ASP A 33 -1.61 2.64 6.91
C ASP A 33 -0.65 1.45 6.94
N LEU A 34 -1.11 0.25 7.28
CA LEU A 34 -0.29 -0.97 7.21
C LEU A 34 0.20 -1.24 5.78
N CYS A 35 -0.68 -1.11 4.78
CA CYS A 35 -0.28 -1.23 3.37
C CYS A 35 0.75 -0.17 2.99
N ARG A 36 0.52 1.10 3.33
CA ARG A 36 1.44 2.21 3.03
C ARG A 36 2.82 2.00 3.65
N LEU A 37 2.86 1.64 4.94
CA LEU A 37 4.11 1.37 5.66
C LEU A 37 4.85 0.17 5.03
N ARG A 38 4.13 -0.90 4.65
CA ARG A 38 4.75 -2.08 4.05
C ARG A 38 5.34 -1.77 2.67
N LEU A 39 4.62 -1.03 1.83
CA LEU A 39 5.13 -0.55 0.54
C LEU A 39 6.40 0.27 0.72
N GLY A 40 6.43 1.18 1.70
CA GLY A 40 7.64 1.92 2.09
C GLY A 40 8.81 1.00 2.39
N GLN A 41 8.59 -0.04 3.21
CA GLN A 41 9.65 -1.02 3.52
C GLN A 41 10.17 -1.77 2.29
N LEU A 42 9.29 -2.16 1.35
CA LEU A 42 9.68 -2.87 0.13
C LEU A 42 10.58 -2.04 -0.79
N VAL A 43 10.39 -0.72 -0.81
CA VAL A 43 11.23 0.21 -1.60
C VAL A 43 12.40 0.80 -0.81
N GLY A 44 12.60 0.37 0.44
CA GLY A 44 13.69 0.85 1.29
C GLY A 44 13.47 2.25 1.90
N ARG A 45 12.22 2.70 2.01
CA ARG A 45 11.86 4.00 2.59
C ARG A 45 11.14 3.84 3.92
N GLU A 46 11.75 4.36 4.98
CA GLU A 46 11.12 4.40 6.30
C GLU A 46 10.01 5.47 6.32
N MET A 47 8.83 5.05 6.76
CA MET A 47 7.65 5.91 6.87
C MET A 47 7.15 5.88 8.31
N SER A 48 6.75 7.03 8.85
CA SER A 48 6.11 7.08 10.17
C SER A 48 4.65 6.65 10.06
N ALA A 49 4.19 5.85 11.03
CA ALA A 49 2.79 5.48 11.15
C ALA A 49 1.92 6.71 11.39
N ARG A 50 0.74 6.73 10.76
CA ARG A 50 -0.29 7.77 10.95
C ARG A 50 -1.44 7.25 11.82
N HIS A 51 -1.80 5.98 11.65
CA HIS A 51 -2.97 5.35 12.27
C HIS A 51 -2.68 3.95 12.82
N ALA A 52 -1.71 3.24 12.24
CA ALA A 52 -1.39 1.87 12.68
C ALA A 52 -0.89 1.86 14.15
N PRO A 53 -1.36 0.91 14.97
CA PRO A 53 -0.95 0.81 16.38
C PRO A 53 0.51 0.37 16.49
N ALA A 54 1.17 0.78 17.57
CA ALA A 54 2.62 0.65 17.74
C ALA A 54 3.13 -0.81 17.70
N ASP A 55 2.34 -1.75 18.18
CA ASP A 55 2.63 -3.19 18.15
C ASP A 55 2.71 -3.72 16.71
N LYS A 56 1.73 -3.38 15.87
CA LYS A 56 1.75 -3.74 14.45
C LYS A 56 2.88 -3.03 13.69
N VAL A 57 3.15 -1.77 14.01
CA VAL A 57 4.27 -1.04 13.39
C VAL A 57 5.60 -1.72 13.70
N ALA A 58 5.83 -2.12 14.95
CA ALA A 58 7.04 -2.84 15.37
C ALA A 58 7.15 -4.22 14.71
N GLY A 59 6.02 -4.94 14.60
CA GLY A 59 5.96 -6.28 14.00
C GLY A 59 5.90 -6.32 12.47
N LEU A 60 5.78 -5.18 11.79
CA LEU A 60 5.45 -5.14 10.36
C LEU A 60 6.51 -5.81 9.47
N ARG A 61 7.79 -5.80 9.87
CA ARG A 61 8.84 -6.49 9.10
C ARG A 61 8.75 -8.02 9.19
N THR A 62 8.13 -8.51 10.24
CA THR A 62 7.94 -9.94 10.56
C THR A 62 6.46 -10.33 10.53
N TRP A 63 5.63 -9.53 9.85
CA TRP A 63 4.18 -9.70 9.83
C TRP A 63 3.70 -11.13 9.50
N PRO A 64 4.35 -11.96 8.65
CA PRO A 64 3.83 -13.29 8.32
C PRO A 64 3.74 -14.25 9.50
N THR A 65 4.51 -14.00 10.56
CA THR A 65 4.55 -14.85 11.78
C THR A 65 4.28 -14.07 13.06
N ASP A 66 4.24 -12.73 13.00
CA ASP A 66 4.04 -11.89 14.17
C ASP A 66 2.60 -11.99 14.73
N PRO A 67 2.41 -12.27 16.03
CA PRO A 67 1.09 -12.50 16.62
C PRO A 67 0.19 -11.26 16.69
N ALA A 68 0.71 -10.04 16.49
CA ALA A 68 -0.09 -8.82 16.44
C ALA A 68 -0.99 -8.74 15.19
N PHE A 69 -0.75 -9.60 14.19
CA PHE A 69 -1.46 -9.61 12.92
C PHE A 69 -2.55 -10.67 12.89
N THR A 70 -3.77 -10.24 12.60
CA THR A 70 -4.92 -11.12 12.34
C THR A 70 -4.80 -11.74 10.94
N GLU A 71 -5.56 -12.80 10.68
CA GLU A 71 -5.63 -13.41 9.33
C GLU A 71 -6.07 -12.41 8.25
N ALA A 72 -7.00 -11.51 8.57
CA ALA A 72 -7.39 -10.41 7.67
C ALA A 72 -6.20 -9.48 7.36
N ASN A 73 -5.37 -9.16 8.36
CA ASN A 73 -4.17 -8.35 8.13
C ASN A 73 -3.15 -9.11 7.28
N ARG A 74 -2.96 -10.41 7.52
CA ARG A 74 -2.04 -11.25 6.75
C ARG A 74 -2.48 -11.38 5.30
N ALA A 75 -3.76 -11.62 5.03
CA ALA A 75 -4.29 -11.72 3.68
C ALA A 75 -4.08 -10.40 2.90
N LEU A 76 -4.34 -9.26 3.54
CA LEU A 76 -4.14 -7.95 2.93
C LEU A 76 -2.66 -7.63 2.68
N LEU A 77 -1.77 -7.94 3.62
CA LEU A 77 -0.34 -7.70 3.46
C LEU A 77 0.28 -8.61 2.41
N ASP A 78 -0.13 -9.88 2.36
CA ASP A 78 0.29 -10.83 1.31
C ASP A 78 -0.09 -10.31 -0.08
N PHE A 79 -1.34 -9.89 -0.25
CA PHE A 79 -1.80 -9.26 -1.49
C PHE A 79 -1.02 -7.99 -1.82
N CYS A 80 -0.80 -7.11 -0.84
CA CYS A 80 -0.06 -5.86 -1.01
C CYS A 80 1.36 -6.09 -1.55
N GLU A 81 2.09 -7.08 -1.01
CA GLU A 81 3.42 -7.43 -1.48
C GLU A 81 3.42 -7.95 -2.93
N HIS A 82 2.51 -8.88 -3.24
CA HIS A 82 2.40 -9.44 -4.59
C HIS A 82 2.03 -8.35 -5.60
N TYR A 83 1.07 -7.50 -5.25
CA TYR A 83 0.65 -6.38 -6.10
C TYR A 83 1.81 -5.42 -6.39
N ALA A 84 2.58 -5.06 -5.37
CA ALA A 84 3.70 -4.13 -5.49
C ALA A 84 4.86 -4.68 -6.33
N ILE A 85 5.12 -5.99 -6.24
CA ILE A 85 6.16 -6.66 -7.02
C ILE A 85 5.72 -6.82 -8.48
N ASP A 86 4.57 -7.47 -8.68
CA ASP A 86 3.94 -7.67 -9.98
C ASP A 86 2.48 -8.09 -9.78
N ALA A 87 1.55 -7.18 -10.06
CA ALA A 87 0.11 -7.42 -9.92
C ALA A 87 -0.41 -8.66 -10.68
N ARG A 88 0.32 -9.15 -11.70
CA ARG A 88 -0.03 -10.40 -12.41
C ARG A 88 0.26 -11.67 -11.61
N THR A 89 1.00 -11.55 -10.51
CA THR A 89 1.32 -12.67 -9.61
C THR A 89 0.25 -12.91 -8.55
N VAL A 90 -0.73 -12.01 -8.43
CA VAL A 90 -1.90 -12.23 -7.57
C VAL A 90 -2.69 -13.41 -8.10
N THR A 91 -2.89 -14.40 -7.24
CA THR A 91 -3.61 -15.64 -7.56
C THR A 91 -5.08 -15.57 -7.15
N ASP A 92 -5.92 -16.39 -7.78
CA ASP A 92 -7.33 -16.56 -7.38
C ASP A 92 -7.47 -16.99 -5.92
N ALA A 93 -6.53 -17.80 -5.41
CA ALA A 93 -6.52 -18.21 -4.01
C ALA A 93 -6.27 -17.03 -3.05
N GLN A 94 -5.41 -16.10 -3.43
CA GLN A 94 -5.19 -14.87 -2.65
C GLN A 94 -6.42 -13.95 -2.71
N ALA A 95 -7.04 -13.81 -3.87
CA ALA A 95 -8.29 -13.07 -4.01
C ALA A 95 -9.42 -13.69 -3.16
N ALA A 96 -9.56 -15.01 -3.18
CA ALA A 96 -10.54 -15.72 -2.35
C ALA A 96 -10.31 -15.48 -0.85
N ARG A 97 -9.06 -15.56 -0.37
CA ARG A 97 -8.70 -15.27 1.03
C ARG A 97 -9.05 -13.85 1.45
N LEU A 98 -8.93 -12.87 0.55
CA LEU A 98 -9.36 -11.50 0.81
C LEU A 98 -10.88 -11.41 0.98
N HIS A 99 -11.63 -12.09 0.11
CA HIS A 99 -13.10 -12.12 0.17
C HIS A 99 -13.66 -12.84 1.40
N GLU A 100 -12.87 -13.65 2.12
CA GLU A 100 -13.24 -14.18 3.43
C GLU A 100 -13.33 -13.11 4.52
N HIS A 101 -12.70 -11.95 4.31
CA HIS A 101 -12.54 -10.91 5.33
C HIS A 101 -13.12 -9.54 4.95
N PHE A 102 -13.24 -9.26 3.66
CA PHE A 102 -13.61 -7.94 3.15
C PHE A 102 -14.66 -8.06 2.05
N ASP A 103 -15.60 -7.11 2.04
CA ASP A 103 -16.55 -6.99 0.94
C ASP A 103 -15.89 -6.38 -0.31
N GLU A 104 -16.56 -6.53 -1.45
CA GLU A 104 -16.06 -6.03 -2.74
C GLU A 104 -15.74 -4.53 -2.74
N PRO A 105 -16.60 -3.62 -2.20
CA PRO A 105 -16.27 -2.19 -2.13
C PRO A 105 -15.02 -1.91 -1.31
N THR A 106 -14.84 -2.57 -0.17
CA THR A 106 -13.65 -2.42 0.67
C THR A 106 -12.40 -2.88 -0.06
N LEU A 107 -12.47 -4.00 -0.78
CA LEU A 107 -11.34 -4.52 -1.55
C LEU A 107 -10.98 -3.63 -2.73
N ALA A 108 -11.96 -3.07 -3.43
CA ALA A 108 -11.73 -2.11 -4.50
C ALA A 108 -11.02 -0.86 -3.98
N ALA A 109 -11.46 -0.33 -2.83
CA ALA A 109 -10.86 0.84 -2.20
C ALA A 109 -9.43 0.55 -1.68
N LEU A 110 -9.21 -0.59 -1.02
CA LEU A 110 -7.88 -1.01 -0.57
C LEU A 110 -6.90 -1.25 -1.72
N THR A 111 -7.35 -1.91 -2.80
CA THR A 111 -6.54 -2.11 -4.01
C THR A 111 -6.17 -0.78 -4.66
N THR A 112 -7.12 0.14 -4.76
CA THR A 112 -6.88 1.51 -5.23
C THR A 112 -5.86 2.23 -4.35
N GLY A 113 -5.96 2.08 -3.02
CA GLY A 113 -5.00 2.63 -2.08
C GLY A 113 -3.59 2.13 -2.28
N ILE A 114 -3.40 0.81 -2.45
CA ILE A 114 -2.11 0.20 -2.75
C ILE A 114 -1.52 0.78 -4.05
N ALA A 115 -2.33 0.88 -5.11
CA ALA A 115 -1.89 1.44 -6.39
C ALA A 115 -1.46 2.91 -6.28
N VAL A 116 -2.22 3.74 -5.54
CA VAL A 116 -1.90 5.15 -5.31
C VAL A 116 -0.62 5.30 -4.51
N PHE A 117 -0.42 4.50 -3.47
CA PHE A 117 0.80 4.54 -2.66
C PHE A 117 2.04 4.10 -3.45
N ASP A 118 1.95 3.04 -4.25
CA ASP A 118 3.05 2.62 -5.14
C ASP A 118 3.39 3.74 -6.15
N ALA A 119 2.38 4.36 -6.76
CA ALA A 119 2.59 5.48 -7.67
C ALA A 119 3.26 6.68 -6.97
N LEU A 120 2.78 7.09 -5.79
CA LEU A 120 3.34 8.21 -5.03
C LEU A 120 4.79 7.96 -4.62
N VAL A 121 5.13 6.73 -4.20
CA VAL A 121 6.51 6.35 -3.88
C VAL A 121 7.42 6.47 -5.11
N ARG A 122 6.97 6.03 -6.29
CA ARG A 122 7.74 6.15 -7.54
C ARG A 122 7.89 7.59 -8.01
N VAL A 123 6.84 8.41 -7.88
CA VAL A 123 6.87 9.83 -8.19
C VAL A 123 7.88 10.56 -7.30
N ALA A 124 7.87 10.28 -5.98
CA ALA A 124 8.85 10.87 -5.07
C ALA A 124 10.29 10.51 -5.45
N ASN A 125 10.57 9.24 -5.75
CA ASN A 125 11.90 8.80 -6.17
C ASN A 125 12.36 9.46 -7.47
N ALA A 126 11.44 9.69 -8.41
CA ALA A 126 11.74 10.36 -9.68
C ALA A 126 12.04 11.86 -9.53
N GLN A 127 11.59 12.51 -8.45
CA GLN A 127 11.89 13.92 -8.16
C GLN A 127 13.19 14.09 -7.36
N GLU A 128 13.71 13.03 -6.75
CA GLU A 128 14.94 13.03 -5.94
C GLU A 128 16.19 12.56 -6.74
N SER A 129 16.00 12.09 -7.98
CA SER A 129 17.06 11.57 -8.89
C SER A 129 17.53 12.62 -9.89
#